data_AF-A0A535FP99-F1
#
_entry.id   AF-A0A535FP99-F1
#
_cell.length_a   1.000
_cell.length_b   1.000
_cell.length_c   1.000
_cell.angle_alpha   90.00
_cell.angle_beta   90.00
_cell.angle_gamma   90.00
#
_symmetry.space_group_name_H-M   'P 1'
#
loop_
_entity.id
_entity.type
_entity.pdbx_description
1 polymer ?
#
loop_
_entity_poly.entity_id
_entity_poly.type
_entity_poly.pdbx_seq_one_letter_code
_entity_poly.pdbx_strand_id
1 'polypeptide(L)'
;MGVCLGKIGRCVGMQVQHEKSQDEVIQALQRRVDELSAANLLLQEQLVRKEQFIAMIAHELRGPLSPIINYAQMVARPTQRTETIQRGTRIIISQARRLVRLVNDLLDSSRLSSGQFTLVREMCDIAELAKEVVEQLRPVAPHHTLVIEVPDTPIIGDWDNGRLQQALGNLLDNAIKYSDEDTTVTVRILVKQDVAQISVHNQGTSIHSADIGQLFRPYVRLQPTASHQGSGLGLYITKCIVEAHGGRLRLEPHTGEGQGTTFSFELPLQ
;
A
#
# COMPACT_ATOMS: atom_id res chain seq x y z
N MET A 1 13.75 71.53 43.09
CA MET A 1 13.25 70.15 43.28
C MET A 1 12.73 69.49 41.98
N GLY A 2 13.22 69.84 40.78
CA GLY A 2 12.69 69.28 39.52
C GLY A 2 13.55 68.17 38.87
N VAL A 3 14.80 67.98 39.30
CA VAL A 3 15.78 67.14 38.57
C VAL A 3 15.80 65.67 39.05
N CYS A 4 15.30 65.37 40.26
CA CYS A 4 15.26 63.99 40.78
C CYS A 4 14.11 63.13 40.23
N LEU A 5 12.93 63.71 39.94
CA LEU A 5 11.77 62.96 39.46
C LEU A 5 11.93 62.42 38.03
N GLY A 6 12.65 63.14 37.16
CA GLY A 6 12.89 62.73 35.77
C GLY A 6 13.88 61.56 35.59
N LYS A 7 14.75 61.30 36.58
CA LYS A 7 15.67 60.14 36.58
C LYS A 7 14.98 58.85 37.04
N ILE A 8 14.07 58.96 38.02
CA ILE A 8 13.32 57.82 38.55
C ILE A 8 12.34 57.27 37.50
N GLY A 9 11.63 58.15 36.77
CA GLY A 9 10.74 57.74 35.68
C GLY A 9 11.44 57.04 34.50
N ARG A 10 12.70 57.41 34.19
CA ARG A 10 13.50 56.73 33.15
C ARG A 10 14.01 55.36 33.62
N CYS A 11 14.43 55.22 34.88
CA CYS A 11 14.83 53.93 35.45
C CYS A 11 13.68 52.92 35.46
N VAL A 12 12.49 53.35 35.89
CA VAL A 12 11.30 52.49 35.93
C VAL A 12 10.84 52.10 34.50
N GLY A 13 10.89 53.03 33.54
CA GLY A 13 10.61 52.73 32.13
C GLY A 13 11.58 51.72 31.51
N MET A 14 12.88 51.80 31.83
CA MET A 14 13.89 50.84 31.37
C MET A 14 13.71 49.45 32.00
N GLN A 15 13.36 49.35 33.29
CA GLN A 15 13.09 48.07 33.94
C GLN A 15 11.85 47.37 33.37
N VAL A 16 10.76 48.10 33.15
CA VAL A 16 9.52 47.54 32.56
C VAL A 16 9.73 47.12 31.09
N GLN A 17 10.56 47.85 30.33
CA GLN A 17 10.94 47.44 28.97
C GLN A 17 11.86 46.20 28.96
N HIS A 18 12.73 46.05 29.97
CA HIS A 18 13.61 44.90 30.09
C HIS A 18 12.85 43.63 30.50
N GLU A 19 11.90 43.73 31.43
CA GLU A 19 11.02 42.62 31.83
C GLU A 19 10.12 42.16 30.67
N LYS A 20 9.51 43.09 29.92
CA LYS A 20 8.73 42.75 28.71
C LYS A 20 9.59 42.06 27.64
N SER A 21 10.82 42.53 27.44
CA SER A 21 11.76 41.91 26.51
C SER A 21 12.21 40.52 26.96
N GLN A 22 12.32 40.27 28.27
CA GLN A 22 12.64 38.96 28.82
C GLN A 22 11.46 37.99 28.67
N ASP A 23 10.23 38.43 28.93
CA ASP A 23 9.03 37.61 28.76
C ASP A 23 8.80 37.22 27.29
N GLU A 24 9.05 38.12 26.34
CA GLU A 24 8.97 37.82 24.91
C GLU A 24 9.99 36.75 24.49
N VAL A 25 11.22 36.81 25.02
CA VAL A 25 12.26 35.81 24.77
C VAL A 25 11.90 34.46 25.40
N ILE A 26 11.36 34.44 26.61
CA ILE A 26 10.92 33.21 27.29
C ILE A 26 9.77 32.56 26.50
N GLN A 27 8.78 33.33 26.05
CA GLN A 27 7.68 32.82 25.23
C GLN A 27 8.17 32.28 23.88
N ALA A 28 9.09 32.97 23.22
CA ALA A 28 9.68 32.51 21.96
C ALA A 28 10.48 31.21 22.15
N LEU A 29 11.22 31.08 23.26
CA LEU A 29 11.95 29.88 23.61
C LEU A 29 11.02 28.70 23.90
N GLN A 30 9.94 28.93 24.66
CA GLN A 30 8.91 27.92 24.93
C GLN A 30 8.27 27.40 23.64
N ARG A 31 7.88 28.29 22.71
CA ARG A 31 7.36 27.87 21.40
C ARG A 31 8.35 26.98 20.64
N ARG A 32 9.63 27.32 20.62
CA ARG A 32 10.66 26.48 19.97
C ARG A 32 10.84 25.14 20.66
N VAL A 33 10.77 25.09 21.99
CA VAL A 33 10.83 23.84 22.75
C VAL A 33 9.63 22.97 22.41
N ASP A 34 8.43 23.55 22.35
CA ASP A 34 7.20 22.84 21.98
C ASP A 34 7.27 22.31 20.55
N GLU A 35 7.70 23.13 19.58
CA GLU A 35 7.92 22.72 18.18
C GLU A 35 8.93 21.58 18.05
N LEU A 36 10.08 21.68 18.73
CA LEU A 36 11.11 20.63 18.74
C LEU A 36 10.61 19.35 19.41
N SER A 37 9.81 19.48 20.48
CA SER A 37 9.23 18.32 21.16
C SER A 37 8.24 17.58 20.24
N ALA A 38 7.38 18.33 19.53
CA ALA A 38 6.44 17.77 18.57
C ALA A 38 7.18 17.10 17.39
N ALA A 39 8.21 17.73 16.86
CA ALA A 39 9.04 17.16 15.80
C ALA A 39 9.76 15.87 16.26
N ASN A 40 10.29 15.85 17.48
CA ASN A 40 10.93 14.66 18.05
C ASN A 40 9.93 13.50 18.24
N LEU A 41 8.71 13.79 18.72
CA LEU A 41 7.67 12.78 18.85
C LEU A 41 7.31 12.17 17.49
N LEU A 42 7.15 13.01 16.45
CA LEU A 42 6.91 12.53 15.09
C LEU A 42 8.07 11.67 14.56
N LEU A 43 9.32 12.07 14.81
CA LEU A 43 10.50 11.28 14.44
C LEU A 43 10.54 9.94 15.17
N GLN A 44 10.24 9.92 16.47
CA GLN A 44 10.18 8.68 17.25
C GLN A 44 9.09 7.74 16.73
N GLU A 45 7.89 8.26 16.41
CA GLU A 45 6.85 7.45 15.78
C GLU A 45 7.31 6.85 14.44
N GLN A 46 8.02 7.62 13.61
CA GLN A 46 8.55 7.14 12.33
C GLN A 46 9.61 6.05 12.53
N LEU A 47 10.50 6.21 13.52
CA LEU A 47 11.52 5.22 13.84
C LEU A 47 10.89 3.92 14.33
N VAL A 48 9.93 3.98 15.25
CA VAL A 48 9.22 2.79 15.75
C VAL A 48 8.53 2.04 14.61
N ARG A 49 7.84 2.77 13.69
CA ARG A 49 7.23 2.14 12.50
C ARG A 49 8.28 1.48 11.58
N LYS A 50 9.44 2.10 11.43
CA LYS A 50 10.55 1.55 10.62
C LYS A 50 11.13 0.28 11.25
N GLU A 51 11.30 0.24 12.56
CA GLU A 51 11.77 -0.96 13.27
C GLU A 51 10.76 -2.10 13.20
N GLN A 52 9.47 -1.81 13.43
CA GLN A 52 8.38 -2.76 13.26
C GLN A 52 8.34 -3.32 11.84
N PHE A 53 8.60 -2.47 10.84
CA PHE A 53 8.71 -2.89 9.44
C PHE A 53 9.86 -3.87 9.21
N ILE A 54 11.07 -3.58 9.69
CA ILE A 54 12.22 -4.49 9.53
C ILE A 54 11.92 -5.86 10.16
N ALA A 55 11.31 -5.87 11.35
CA ALA A 55 10.91 -7.11 12.01
C ALA A 55 9.86 -7.89 11.19
N MET A 56 8.87 -7.18 10.64
CA MET A 56 7.82 -7.78 9.80
C MET A 56 8.40 -8.36 8.50
N ILE A 57 9.31 -7.66 7.82
CA ILE A 57 9.99 -8.16 6.62
C ILE A 57 10.71 -9.47 6.94
N ALA A 58 11.49 -9.50 8.02
CA ALA A 58 12.25 -10.68 8.39
C ALA A 58 11.32 -11.89 8.62
N HIS A 59 10.14 -11.65 9.22
CA HIS A 59 9.12 -12.67 9.41
C HIS A 59 8.51 -13.14 8.08
N GLU A 60 8.07 -12.21 7.21
CA GLU A 60 7.45 -12.51 5.92
C GLU A 60 8.43 -13.18 4.93
N LEU A 61 9.73 -12.90 5.01
CA LEU A 61 10.75 -13.60 4.21
C LEU A 61 11.02 -15.01 4.75
N ARG A 62 10.99 -15.22 6.08
CA ARG A 62 11.18 -16.54 6.70
C ARG A 62 10.04 -17.51 6.36
N GLY A 63 8.83 -16.98 6.20
CA GLY A 63 7.62 -17.71 5.81
C GLY A 63 7.80 -18.62 4.59
N PRO A 64 8.08 -18.08 3.38
CA PRO A 64 8.31 -18.88 2.17
C PRO A 64 9.67 -19.61 2.19
N LEU A 65 10.67 -19.11 2.91
CA LEU A 65 11.99 -19.75 2.97
C LEU A 65 11.95 -21.10 3.69
N SER A 66 11.18 -21.22 4.78
CA SER A 66 11.08 -22.46 5.56
C SER A 66 10.55 -23.65 4.74
N PRO A 67 9.42 -23.55 4.01
CA PRO A 67 8.98 -24.61 3.10
C PRO A 67 9.99 -24.89 1.98
N ILE A 68 10.65 -23.88 1.40
CA ILE A 68 11.66 -24.11 0.35
C ILE A 68 12.74 -25.06 0.87
N ILE A 69 13.30 -24.78 2.05
CA ILE A 69 14.36 -25.60 2.66
C ILE A 69 13.82 -27.01 2.98
N ASN A 70 12.65 -27.10 3.62
CA ASN A 70 12.07 -28.38 4.03
C ASN A 70 11.75 -29.29 2.83
N TYR A 71 11.11 -28.74 1.78
CA TYR A 71 10.79 -29.49 0.58
C TYR A 71 12.04 -29.81 -0.24
N ALA A 72 13.05 -28.93 -0.29
CA ALA A 72 14.32 -29.22 -0.95
C ALA A 72 15.05 -30.39 -0.25
N GLN A 73 15.10 -30.39 1.09
CA GLN A 73 15.64 -31.49 1.88
C GLN A 73 14.86 -32.79 1.66
N MET A 74 13.54 -32.71 1.56
CA MET A 74 12.69 -33.88 1.29
C MET A 74 12.94 -34.45 -0.11
N VAL A 75 13.03 -33.61 -1.13
CA VAL A 75 13.30 -33.99 -2.53
C VAL A 75 14.71 -34.57 -2.69
N ALA A 76 15.68 -34.07 -1.92
CA ALA A 76 17.07 -34.52 -1.97
C ALA A 76 17.30 -35.93 -1.34
N ARG A 77 16.32 -36.49 -0.63
CA ARG A 77 16.46 -37.83 -0.03
C ARG A 77 16.47 -38.92 -1.11
N PRO A 78 17.38 -39.91 -1.04
CA PRO A 78 17.36 -41.04 -1.97
C PRO A 78 16.05 -41.84 -1.83
N THR A 79 15.65 -42.55 -2.89
CA THR A 79 14.46 -43.43 -2.94
C THR A 79 13.09 -42.75 -2.79
N GLN A 80 13.00 -41.44 -3.03
CA GLN A 80 11.69 -40.76 -3.08
C GLN A 80 10.86 -41.15 -4.30
N ARG A 81 9.54 -41.22 -4.10
CA ARG A 81 8.58 -41.44 -5.20
C ARG A 81 8.56 -40.21 -6.11
N THR A 82 8.38 -40.43 -7.41
CA THR A 82 8.27 -39.37 -8.43
C THR A 82 7.20 -38.33 -8.09
N GLU A 83 6.06 -38.76 -7.55
CA GLU A 83 4.97 -37.87 -7.11
C GLU A 83 5.41 -36.90 -5.99
N THR A 84 6.16 -37.41 -5.00
CA THR A 84 6.70 -36.61 -3.89
C THR A 84 7.69 -35.58 -4.40
N ILE A 85 8.55 -35.97 -5.36
CA ILE A 85 9.50 -35.07 -6.03
C ILE A 85 8.74 -33.96 -6.75
N GLN A 86 7.79 -34.31 -7.62
CA GLN A 86 7.00 -33.35 -8.38
C GLN A 86 6.20 -32.38 -7.49
N ARG A 87 5.58 -32.89 -6.41
CA ARG A 87 4.89 -32.04 -5.44
C ARG A 87 5.85 -31.11 -4.72
N GLY A 88 6.99 -31.61 -4.24
CA GLY A 88 8.01 -30.80 -3.59
C GLY A 88 8.55 -29.71 -4.49
N THR A 89 8.91 -30.03 -5.73
CA THR A 89 9.37 -29.06 -6.73
C THR A 89 8.33 -27.98 -7.02
N ARG A 90 7.05 -28.33 -7.16
CA ARG A 90 5.97 -27.34 -7.34
C ARG A 90 5.87 -26.37 -6.16
N ILE A 91 5.97 -26.88 -4.93
CA ILE A 91 5.93 -26.05 -3.72
C ILE A 91 7.15 -25.14 -3.65
N ILE A 92 8.36 -25.65 -3.91
CA ILE A 92 9.59 -24.86 -3.93
C ILE A 92 9.47 -23.70 -4.94
N ILE A 93 9.06 -23.98 -6.18
CA ILE A 93 8.91 -22.96 -7.22
C ILE A 93 7.87 -21.90 -6.81
N SER A 94 6.73 -22.34 -6.26
CA SER A 94 5.68 -21.43 -5.80
C SER A 94 6.18 -20.48 -4.70
N GLN A 95 6.87 -21.01 -3.69
CA GLN A 95 7.41 -20.20 -2.60
C GLN A 95 8.57 -19.31 -3.06
N ALA A 96 9.42 -19.75 -3.98
CA ALA A 96 10.48 -18.93 -4.56
C ALA A 96 9.91 -17.74 -5.35
N ARG A 97 8.86 -17.97 -6.16
CA ARG A 97 8.14 -16.89 -6.85
C ARG A 97 7.51 -15.90 -5.87
N ARG A 98 6.95 -16.40 -4.76
CA ARG A 98 6.43 -15.55 -3.69
C ARG A 98 7.53 -14.70 -3.05
N LEU A 99 8.71 -15.28 -2.79
CA LEU A 99 9.86 -14.55 -2.25
C LEU A 99 10.33 -13.44 -3.20
N VAL A 100 10.40 -13.71 -4.50
CA VAL A 100 10.73 -12.71 -5.52
C VAL A 100 9.73 -11.55 -5.51
N ARG A 101 8.42 -11.83 -5.44
CA ARG A 101 7.40 -10.79 -5.32
C ARG A 101 7.58 -9.94 -4.07
N LEU A 102 7.82 -10.58 -2.91
CA LEU A 102 8.07 -9.85 -1.66
C LEU A 102 9.30 -8.93 -1.76
N VAL A 103 10.39 -9.40 -2.36
CA VAL A 103 11.59 -8.57 -2.54
C VAL A 103 11.30 -7.38 -3.46
N ASN A 104 10.58 -7.60 -4.56
CA ASN A 104 10.19 -6.52 -5.47
C ASN A 104 9.29 -5.49 -4.78
N ASP A 105 8.29 -5.93 -4.01
CA ASP A 105 7.42 -5.04 -3.23
C ASP A 105 8.22 -4.16 -2.26
N LEU A 106 9.27 -4.71 -1.64
CA LEU A 106 10.15 -3.97 -0.73
C LEU A 106 11.01 -2.95 -1.46
N LEU A 107 11.56 -3.32 -2.61
CA LEU A 107 12.33 -2.39 -3.46
C LEU A 107 11.44 -1.27 -3.99
N ASP A 108 10.22 -1.58 -4.40
CA ASP A 108 9.24 -0.58 -4.85
C ASP A 108 8.86 0.36 -3.71
N SER A 109 8.58 -0.16 -2.50
CA SER A 109 8.31 0.66 -1.31
C SER A 109 9.50 1.60 -0.97
N SER A 110 10.73 1.12 -1.11
CA SER A 110 11.93 1.94 -0.92
C SER A 110 12.08 3.04 -1.97
N ARG A 111 11.78 2.74 -3.25
CA ARG A 111 11.84 3.74 -4.33
C ARG A 111 10.73 4.79 -4.19
N LEU A 112 9.55 4.36 -3.75
CA LEU A 112 8.41 5.24 -3.48
C LEU A 112 8.68 6.20 -2.33
N SER A 113 9.19 5.69 -1.20
CA SER A 113 9.52 6.53 -0.04
C SER A 113 10.68 7.51 -0.29
N SER A 114 11.54 7.23 -1.27
CA SER A 114 12.64 8.11 -1.68
C SER A 114 12.31 9.02 -2.87
N GLY A 115 11.09 8.97 -3.41
CA GLY A 115 10.68 9.76 -4.58
C GLY A 115 11.35 9.36 -5.89
N GLN A 116 12.00 8.19 -5.96
CA GLN A 116 12.71 7.68 -7.14
C GLN A 116 11.83 6.78 -8.04
N PHE A 117 10.53 6.76 -7.80
CA PHE A 117 9.60 5.95 -8.58
C PHE A 117 9.32 6.62 -9.93
N THR A 118 9.84 6.02 -10.99
CA THR A 118 9.71 6.48 -12.37
C THR A 118 8.84 5.51 -13.17
N LEU A 119 7.98 6.06 -14.02
CA LEU A 119 7.13 5.30 -14.94
C LEU A 119 7.79 5.24 -16.30
N VAL A 120 7.69 4.08 -16.94
CA VAL A 120 8.01 3.90 -18.36
C VAL A 120 6.67 3.82 -19.08
N ARG A 121 6.18 4.97 -19.54
CA ARG A 121 4.86 5.05 -20.18
C ARG A 121 4.94 4.66 -21.66
N GLU A 122 3.93 3.93 -22.09
CA GLU A 122 3.72 3.51 -23.46
C GLU A 122 2.22 3.47 -23.78
N MET A 123 1.89 3.44 -25.07
CA MET A 123 0.50 3.24 -25.50
C MET A 123 0.04 1.85 -25.07
N CYS A 124 -0.97 1.81 -24.21
CA CYS A 124 -1.47 0.58 -23.60
C CYS A 124 -3.00 0.53 -23.69
N ASP A 125 -3.56 -0.61 -24.10
CA ASP A 125 -4.99 -0.90 -23.95
C ASP A 125 -5.26 -1.53 -22.58
N ILE A 126 -5.93 -0.77 -21.69
CA ILE A 126 -6.22 -1.26 -20.33
C ILE A 126 -7.20 -2.44 -20.33
N ALA A 127 -8.04 -2.57 -21.36
CA ALA A 127 -8.96 -3.69 -21.48
C ALA A 127 -8.22 -5.00 -21.82
N GLU A 128 -7.21 -4.94 -22.70
CA GLU A 128 -6.35 -6.07 -23.02
C GLU A 128 -5.50 -6.47 -21.81
N LEU A 129 -4.85 -5.51 -21.16
CA LEU A 129 -4.08 -5.73 -19.94
C LEU A 129 -4.92 -6.45 -18.87
N ALA A 130 -6.15 -5.98 -18.62
CA ALA A 130 -7.00 -6.60 -17.62
C ALA A 130 -7.40 -8.04 -17.97
N LYS A 131 -7.64 -8.35 -19.26
CA LYS A 131 -7.89 -9.72 -19.72
C LYS A 131 -6.67 -10.60 -19.44
N GLU A 132 -5.47 -10.14 -19.78
CA GLU A 132 -4.23 -10.89 -19.54
C GLU A 132 -4.02 -11.19 -18.05
N VAL A 133 -4.24 -10.21 -17.17
CA VAL A 133 -4.08 -10.40 -15.72
C VAL A 133 -5.09 -11.40 -15.17
N VAL A 134 -6.35 -11.32 -15.59
CA VAL A 134 -7.39 -12.27 -15.17
C VAL A 134 -7.05 -13.68 -15.63
N GLU A 135 -6.63 -13.86 -16.88
CA GLU A 135 -6.22 -15.17 -17.41
C GLU A 135 -5.00 -15.75 -16.69
N GLN A 136 -4.03 -14.91 -16.31
CA GLN A 136 -2.87 -15.34 -15.52
C GLN A 136 -3.24 -15.80 -14.10
N LEU A 137 -4.30 -15.25 -13.52
CA LEU A 137 -4.75 -15.57 -12.15
C LEU A 137 -5.73 -16.74 -12.08
N ARG A 138 -6.44 -17.08 -13.16
CA ARG A 138 -7.36 -18.25 -13.19
C ARG A 138 -6.75 -19.54 -12.65
N PRO A 139 -5.51 -19.95 -13.01
CA PRO A 139 -4.94 -21.21 -12.52
C PRO A 139 -4.60 -21.19 -11.02
N VAL A 140 -4.45 -20.00 -10.44
CA VAL A 140 -4.08 -19.80 -9.03
C VAL A 140 -5.31 -19.69 -8.14
N ALA A 141 -6.48 -19.40 -8.72
CA ALA A 141 -7.77 -19.30 -8.04
C ALA A 141 -8.79 -20.34 -8.56
N PRO A 142 -8.50 -21.66 -8.49
CA PRO A 142 -9.36 -22.69 -9.08
C PRO A 142 -10.74 -22.79 -8.42
N HIS A 143 -10.89 -22.26 -7.21
CA HIS A 143 -12.13 -22.23 -6.44
C HIS A 143 -12.84 -20.87 -6.53
N HIS A 144 -12.47 -19.99 -7.45
CA HIS A 144 -13.16 -18.71 -7.64
C HIS A 144 -13.60 -18.56 -9.09
N THR A 145 -14.75 -17.94 -9.29
CA THR A 145 -15.19 -17.54 -10.64
C THR A 145 -14.65 -16.15 -10.92
N LEU A 146 -13.71 -16.04 -11.87
CA LEU A 146 -13.21 -14.74 -12.34
C LEU A 146 -14.02 -14.27 -13.55
N VAL A 147 -14.71 -13.14 -13.38
CA VAL A 147 -15.51 -12.48 -14.43
C VAL A 147 -14.85 -11.17 -14.81
N ILE A 148 -14.77 -10.90 -16.12
CA ILE A 148 -14.27 -9.65 -16.67
C ILE A 148 -15.34 -9.00 -17.52
N GLU A 149 -15.67 -7.76 -17.20
CA GLU A 149 -16.64 -6.92 -17.88
C GLU A 149 -15.92 -5.69 -18.43
N VAL A 150 -15.60 -5.72 -19.72
CA VAL A 150 -14.90 -4.63 -20.41
C VAL A 150 -15.66 -4.25 -21.68
N PRO A 151 -15.58 -2.98 -22.13
CA PRO A 151 -16.15 -2.59 -23.41
C PRO A 151 -15.51 -3.33 -24.58
N ASP A 152 -16.25 -3.48 -25.68
CA ASP A 152 -15.72 -4.06 -26.93
C ASP A 152 -14.71 -3.13 -27.62
N THR A 153 -14.75 -1.83 -27.31
CA THR A 153 -13.84 -0.83 -27.85
C THR A 153 -12.55 -0.77 -27.03
N PRO A 154 -11.36 -0.79 -27.66
CA PRO A 154 -10.08 -0.58 -26.99
C PRO A 154 -10.05 0.73 -26.18
N ILE A 155 -9.45 0.69 -24.99
CA ILE A 155 -9.30 1.86 -24.12
C ILE A 155 -7.80 2.15 -24.03
N ILE A 156 -7.32 2.93 -25.00
CA ILE A 156 -5.89 3.24 -25.15
C ILE A 156 -5.53 4.49 -24.34
N GLY A 157 -4.44 4.41 -23.58
CA GLY A 157 -3.84 5.54 -22.87
C GLY A 157 -2.33 5.44 -22.77
N ASP A 158 -1.68 6.54 -22.35
CA ASP A 158 -0.23 6.61 -22.11
C ASP A 158 0.10 6.22 -20.67
N TRP A 159 0.36 4.93 -20.46
CA TRP A 159 0.57 4.36 -19.13
C TRP A 159 1.72 3.34 -19.11
N ASP A 160 2.23 3.04 -17.92
CA ASP A 160 3.21 1.98 -17.72
C ASP A 160 2.49 0.64 -17.53
N ASN A 161 2.50 -0.18 -18.58
CA ASN A 161 1.82 -1.47 -18.62
C ASN A 161 2.24 -2.38 -17.44
N GLY A 162 3.56 -2.54 -17.23
CA GLY A 162 4.07 -3.42 -16.17
C GLY A 162 3.62 -2.99 -14.78
N ARG A 163 3.57 -1.67 -14.51
CA ARG A 163 3.06 -1.15 -13.24
C ARG A 163 1.55 -1.30 -13.12
N LEU A 164 0.78 -1.08 -14.17
CA LEU A 164 -0.67 -1.29 -14.12
C LEU A 164 -1.04 -2.77 -13.95
N GLN A 165 -0.29 -3.69 -14.58
CA GLN A 165 -0.40 -5.13 -14.34
C GLN A 165 -0.16 -5.47 -12.87
N GLN A 166 0.87 -4.89 -12.25
CA GLN A 166 1.15 -5.06 -10.81
C GLN A 166 0.01 -4.50 -9.94
N ALA A 167 -0.51 -3.31 -10.25
CA ALA A 167 -1.59 -2.68 -9.50
C ALA A 167 -2.89 -3.50 -9.55
N LEU A 168 -3.30 -3.95 -10.73
CA LEU A 168 -4.49 -4.79 -10.92
C LEU A 168 -4.30 -6.19 -10.32
N GLY A 169 -3.12 -6.79 -10.52
CA GLY A 169 -2.77 -8.07 -9.92
C GLY A 169 -2.86 -8.03 -8.40
N ASN A 170 -2.38 -6.97 -7.76
CA ASN A 170 -2.50 -6.78 -6.30
C ASN A 170 -3.96 -6.68 -5.84
N LEU A 171 -4.82 -6.00 -6.59
CA LEU A 171 -6.25 -5.89 -6.25
C LEU A 171 -6.96 -7.23 -6.40
N LEU A 172 -6.69 -7.98 -7.48
CA LEU A 172 -7.27 -9.31 -7.70
C LEU A 172 -6.78 -10.33 -6.69
N ASP A 173 -5.48 -10.33 -6.37
CA ASP A 173 -4.91 -11.15 -5.32
C ASP A 173 -5.59 -10.91 -3.97
N ASN A 174 -5.88 -9.64 -3.65
CA ASN A 174 -6.62 -9.29 -2.43
C ASN A 174 -8.07 -9.75 -2.51
N ALA A 175 -8.74 -9.53 -3.64
CA ALA A 175 -10.12 -9.96 -3.86
C ALA A 175 -10.28 -11.47 -3.61
N ILE A 176 -9.41 -12.30 -4.21
CA ILE A 176 -9.39 -13.77 -4.03
C ILE A 176 -9.05 -14.16 -2.59
N LYS A 177 -8.09 -13.48 -1.96
CA LYS A 177 -7.68 -13.80 -0.57
C LYS A 177 -8.76 -13.47 0.44
N TYR A 178 -9.57 -12.45 0.21
CA TYR A 178 -10.54 -11.93 1.18
C TYR A 178 -12.00 -12.27 0.83
N SER A 179 -12.22 -13.15 -0.16
CA SER A 179 -13.51 -13.78 -0.42
C SER A 179 -13.52 -15.26 -0.04
N ASP A 180 -14.70 -15.78 0.24
CA ASP A 180 -14.90 -17.22 0.46
C ASP A 180 -14.68 -18.00 -0.85
N GLU A 181 -14.33 -19.28 -0.74
CA GLU A 181 -14.29 -20.19 -1.88
C GLU A 181 -15.67 -20.27 -2.57
N ASP A 182 -15.66 -20.60 -3.86
CA ASP A 182 -16.79 -20.70 -4.77
C ASP A 182 -17.56 -19.38 -4.99
N THR A 183 -16.96 -18.24 -4.63
CA THR A 183 -17.50 -16.89 -4.90
C THR A 183 -17.00 -16.32 -6.23
N THR A 184 -17.65 -15.23 -6.66
CA THR A 184 -17.27 -14.50 -7.88
C THR A 184 -16.43 -13.27 -7.54
N VAL A 185 -15.34 -13.10 -8.30
CA VAL A 185 -14.55 -11.87 -8.35
C VAL A 185 -14.76 -11.23 -9.72
N THR A 186 -15.24 -9.99 -9.73
CA THR A 186 -15.58 -9.26 -10.96
C THR A 186 -14.62 -8.11 -11.18
N VAL A 187 -13.95 -8.10 -12.33
CA VAL A 187 -13.22 -6.95 -12.85
C VAL A 187 -14.12 -6.21 -13.83
N ARG A 188 -14.35 -4.92 -13.60
CA ARG A 188 -15.12 -4.08 -14.52
C ARG A 188 -14.29 -2.89 -14.97
N ILE A 189 -14.34 -2.57 -16.25
CA ILE A 189 -13.76 -1.35 -16.81
C ILE A 189 -14.84 -0.53 -17.46
N LEU A 190 -14.88 0.77 -17.14
CA LEU A 190 -15.80 1.73 -17.73
C LEU A 190 -15.03 2.99 -18.10
N VAL A 191 -15.40 3.61 -19.22
CA VAL A 191 -14.94 4.95 -19.56
C VAL A 191 -15.98 5.94 -19.06
N LYS A 192 -15.55 6.93 -18.27
CA LYS A 192 -16.39 8.03 -17.80
C LYS A 192 -15.70 9.33 -18.15
N GLN A 193 -16.24 10.07 -19.12
CA GLN A 193 -15.62 11.30 -19.61
C GLN A 193 -14.16 11.03 -20.04
N ASP A 194 -13.19 11.68 -19.42
CA ASP A 194 -11.76 11.59 -19.75
C ASP A 194 -11.00 10.66 -18.79
N VAL A 195 -11.68 9.70 -18.16
CA VAL A 195 -11.03 8.71 -17.29
C VAL A 195 -11.48 7.28 -17.60
N ALA A 196 -10.53 6.36 -17.55
CA ALA A 196 -10.78 4.93 -17.46
C ALA A 196 -10.91 4.55 -15.97
N GLN A 197 -12.09 4.06 -15.58
CA GLN A 197 -12.33 3.53 -14.23
C GLN A 197 -12.25 2.00 -14.28
N ILE A 198 -11.38 1.43 -13.45
CA ILE A 198 -11.19 0.00 -13.28
C ILE A 198 -11.63 -0.35 -11.86
N SER A 199 -12.53 -1.31 -11.72
CA SER A 199 -12.98 -1.80 -10.41
C SER A 199 -12.81 -3.30 -10.28
N VAL A 200 -12.46 -3.73 -9.07
CA VAL A 200 -12.37 -5.13 -8.66
C VAL A 200 -13.31 -5.32 -7.49
N HIS A 201 -14.35 -6.13 -7.69
CA HIS A 201 -15.34 -6.49 -6.69
C HIS A 201 -15.18 -7.94 -6.26
N ASN A 202 -15.29 -8.21 -4.97
CA ASN A 202 -15.36 -9.56 -4.41
C ASN A 202 -16.46 -9.66 -3.35
N GLN A 203 -17.06 -10.84 -3.21
CA GLN A 203 -18.12 -11.14 -2.23
C GLN A 203 -17.58 -11.42 -0.82
N GLY A 204 -16.52 -10.70 -0.43
CA GLY A 204 -15.81 -10.88 0.82
C GLY A 204 -16.37 -10.09 2.00
N THR A 205 -15.66 -10.15 3.13
CA THR A 205 -16.01 -9.36 4.31
C THR A 205 -15.91 -7.87 4.01
N SER A 206 -16.98 -7.15 4.34
CA SER A 206 -17.05 -5.69 4.28
C SER A 206 -15.96 -5.02 5.13
N ILE A 207 -15.35 -3.95 4.60
CA ILE A 207 -14.37 -3.17 5.36
C ILE A 207 -15.06 -1.98 6.03
N HIS A 208 -14.86 -1.83 7.34
CA HIS A 208 -15.41 -0.71 8.10
C HIS A 208 -14.86 0.64 7.60
N SER A 209 -15.75 1.64 7.53
CA SER A 209 -15.42 2.98 7.03
C SER A 209 -14.30 3.68 7.81
N ALA A 210 -14.17 3.39 9.11
CA ALA A 210 -13.12 3.91 9.98
C ALA A 210 -11.71 3.45 9.58
N ASP A 211 -11.60 2.31 8.89
CA ASP A 211 -10.33 1.67 8.57
C ASP A 211 -9.79 2.06 7.18
N ILE A 212 -10.62 2.67 6.33
CA ILE A 212 -10.31 3.00 4.93
C ILE A 212 -9.06 3.88 4.82
N GLY A 213 -8.93 4.89 5.67
CA GLY A 213 -7.78 5.81 5.65
C GLY A 213 -6.46 5.13 6.01
N GLN A 214 -6.52 3.98 6.69
CA GLN A 214 -5.34 3.24 7.12
C GLN A 214 -4.95 2.13 6.13
N LEU A 215 -5.90 1.58 5.36
CA LEU A 215 -5.68 0.50 4.37
C LEU A 215 -4.58 0.82 3.35
N PHE A 216 -4.47 2.09 2.97
CA PHE A 216 -3.51 2.52 1.96
C PHE A 216 -2.17 2.96 2.55
N ARG A 217 -1.98 2.82 3.87
CA ARG A 217 -0.67 3.05 4.48
C ARG A 217 0.17 1.79 4.30
N PRO A 218 1.48 1.93 4.07
CA PRO A 218 2.34 0.78 3.99
C PRO A 218 2.28 0.00 5.31
N TYR A 219 2.31 -1.33 5.22
CA TYR A 219 2.41 -2.24 6.36
C TYR A 219 1.15 -2.37 7.22
N VAL A 220 0.02 -1.80 6.81
CA VAL A 220 -1.24 -1.94 7.54
C VAL A 220 -1.99 -3.20 7.12
N ARG A 221 -2.47 -3.95 8.12
CA ARG A 221 -3.34 -5.12 7.95
C ARG A 221 -4.48 -5.05 8.97
N LEU A 222 -5.73 -5.05 8.50
CA LEU A 222 -6.90 -4.94 9.39
C LEU A 222 -7.22 -6.25 10.12
N GLN A 223 -6.94 -7.40 9.49
CA GLN A 223 -7.16 -8.72 10.08
C GLN A 223 -5.91 -9.59 9.90
N PRO A 224 -5.00 -9.62 10.89
CA PRO A 224 -3.90 -10.59 10.92
C PRO A 224 -4.45 -11.97 11.34
N THR A 225 -5.20 -12.63 10.47
CA THR A 225 -5.51 -14.05 10.63
C THR A 225 -4.37 -14.90 10.08
N ALA A 226 -4.07 -16.03 10.72
CA ALA A 226 -2.98 -16.92 10.32
C ALA A 226 -3.17 -17.53 8.91
N SER A 227 -4.41 -17.55 8.41
CA SER A 227 -4.79 -18.07 7.10
C SER A 227 -4.44 -17.13 5.93
N HIS A 228 -4.47 -15.82 6.13
CA HIS A 228 -4.22 -14.85 5.07
C HIS A 228 -2.81 -14.28 5.20
N GLN A 229 -1.86 -14.79 4.41
CA GLN A 229 -0.49 -14.25 4.41
C GLN A 229 -0.31 -13.15 3.35
N GLY A 230 0.40 -12.07 3.71
CA GLY A 230 0.66 -10.94 2.82
C GLY A 230 1.50 -9.85 3.49
N SER A 231 2.29 -9.13 2.68
CA SER A 231 3.23 -8.09 3.12
C SER A 231 2.58 -6.82 3.66
N GLY A 232 1.27 -6.64 3.47
CA GLY A 232 0.59 -5.36 3.73
C GLY A 232 1.05 -4.22 2.81
N LEU A 233 1.77 -4.55 1.73
CA LEU A 233 2.28 -3.57 0.76
C LEU A 233 1.44 -3.46 -0.50
N GLY A 234 0.67 -4.49 -0.85
CA GLY A 234 -0.06 -4.55 -2.12
C GLY A 234 -0.93 -3.32 -2.39
N LEU A 235 -1.81 -2.94 -1.43
CA LEU A 235 -2.68 -1.76 -1.58
C LEU A 235 -1.91 -0.44 -1.58
N TYR A 236 -0.83 -0.32 -0.81
CA TYR A 236 0.02 0.86 -0.81
C TYR A 236 0.73 1.03 -2.17
N ILE A 237 1.31 -0.05 -2.69
CA ILE A 237 1.96 -0.08 -4.00
C ILE A 237 0.94 0.25 -5.09
N THR A 238 -0.24 -0.37 -5.08
CA THR A 238 -1.33 -0.06 -6.02
C THR A 238 -1.69 1.44 -5.96
N LYS A 239 -1.85 2.00 -4.76
CA LYS A 239 -2.15 3.43 -4.61
C LYS A 239 -1.05 4.29 -5.25
N CYS A 240 0.21 4.02 -4.94
CA CYS A 240 1.32 4.78 -5.47
C CYS A 240 1.46 4.66 -6.99
N ILE A 241 1.26 3.47 -7.55
CA ILE A 241 1.25 3.26 -9.00
C ILE A 241 0.16 4.12 -9.64
N VAL A 242 -1.07 4.05 -9.12
CA VAL A 242 -2.21 4.81 -9.64
C VAL A 242 -1.95 6.32 -9.53
N GLU A 243 -1.46 6.80 -8.40
CA GLU A 243 -1.14 8.22 -8.18
C GLU A 243 0.00 8.69 -9.11
N ALA A 244 1.01 7.87 -9.37
CA ALA A 244 2.08 8.19 -10.33
C ALA A 244 1.56 8.34 -11.78
N HIS A 245 0.45 7.68 -12.10
CA HIS A 245 -0.26 7.86 -13.38
C HIS A 245 -1.18 9.09 -13.39
N GLY A 246 -1.25 9.86 -12.29
CA GLY A 246 -2.19 10.97 -12.13
C GLY A 246 -3.61 10.53 -11.76
N GLY A 247 -3.77 9.25 -11.42
CA GLY A 247 -5.04 8.63 -11.06
C GLY A 247 -5.38 8.72 -9.57
N ARG A 248 -6.47 8.04 -9.20
CA ARG A 248 -6.89 7.91 -7.79
C ARG A 248 -7.41 6.51 -7.50
N LEU A 249 -6.95 5.91 -6.39
CA LEU A 249 -7.46 4.64 -5.86
C LEU A 249 -8.47 4.91 -4.74
N ARG A 250 -9.60 4.20 -4.74
CA ARG A 250 -10.67 4.34 -3.75
C ARG A 250 -11.22 2.98 -3.35
N LEU A 251 -11.81 2.93 -2.16
CA LEU A 251 -12.73 1.88 -1.77
C LEU A 251 -14.15 2.42 -1.98
N GLU A 252 -14.97 1.72 -2.76
CA GLU A 252 -16.33 2.17 -3.03
C GLU A 252 -17.21 2.05 -1.77
N PRO A 253 -18.13 3.01 -1.54
CA PRO A 253 -19.10 2.92 -0.45
C PRO A 253 -19.98 1.68 -0.60
N HIS A 254 -20.41 1.13 0.53
CA HIS A 254 -21.31 -0.03 0.52
C HIS A 254 -22.71 0.44 0.12
N THR A 255 -23.08 0.29 -1.16
CA THR A 255 -24.42 0.63 -1.65
C THR A 255 -25.35 -0.57 -1.47
N GLY A 256 -25.88 -0.73 -0.25
CA GLY A 256 -27.21 -1.28 0.06
C GLY A 256 -27.60 -2.72 -0.31
N GLU A 257 -27.09 -3.36 -1.37
CA GLU A 257 -27.64 -4.63 -1.87
C GLU A 257 -26.59 -5.66 -2.34
N GLY A 258 -25.29 -5.32 -2.30
CA GLY A 258 -24.20 -6.27 -2.54
C GLY A 258 -23.32 -6.42 -1.31
N GLN A 259 -23.33 -7.59 -0.67
CA GLN A 259 -22.31 -7.94 0.32
C GLN A 259 -20.96 -8.07 -0.41
N GLY A 260 -19.92 -7.39 0.07
CA GLY A 260 -18.61 -7.46 -0.57
C GLY A 260 -17.76 -6.21 -0.40
N THR A 261 -16.58 -6.25 -1.03
CA THR A 261 -15.61 -5.16 -1.07
C THR A 261 -15.34 -4.81 -2.54
N THR A 262 -15.32 -3.52 -2.86
CA THR A 262 -14.99 -3.04 -4.21
C THR A 262 -13.89 -2.00 -4.13
N PHE A 263 -12.73 -2.31 -4.67
CA PHE A 263 -11.68 -1.32 -4.92
C PHE A 263 -11.80 -0.81 -6.34
N SER A 264 -11.67 0.50 -6.53
CA SER A 264 -11.67 1.13 -7.85
C SER A 264 -10.50 2.07 -8.00
N PHE A 265 -9.89 2.11 -9.19
CA PHE A 265 -8.94 3.15 -9.55
C PHE A 265 -9.29 3.80 -10.88
N GLU A 266 -9.01 5.09 -10.95
CA GLU A 266 -9.24 5.95 -12.10
C GLU A 266 -7.89 6.28 -12.75
N LEU A 267 -7.80 6.16 -14.07
CA LEU A 267 -6.66 6.59 -14.87
C LEU A 267 -7.09 7.67 -15.87
N PRO A 268 -6.37 8.80 -16.00
CA PRO A 268 -6.65 9.79 -17.02
C PRO A 268 -6.46 9.20 -18.43
N LEU A 269 -7.45 9.42 -19.29
CA LEU A 269 -7.34 9.26 -20.73
C LEU A 269 -6.80 10.58 -21.28
N GLN A 270 -5.73 10.52 -22.07
CA GLN A 270 -5.11 11.70 -22.69
C GLN A 270 -5.46 11.77 -24.16
#